data_AF-A0A416HE15-F1
#
_entry.id   AF-A0A416HE15-F1
#
_cell.length_a   1.000
_cell.length_b   1.000
_cell.length_c   1.000
_cell.angle_alpha   90.00
_cell.angle_beta   90.00
_cell.angle_gamma   90.00
#
_symmetry.space_group_name_H-M   'P 1'
#
loop_
_entity.id
_entity.type
_entity.pdbx_description
1 polymer ?
#
loop_
_entity_poly.entity_id
_entity_poly.type
_entity_poly.pdbx_seq_one_letter_code
_entity_poly.pdbx_strand_id
1 'polypeptide(L)'
;MDVIVSENSEILHLMNIKEPVEEILKKMADKAFSFPETVADDNKKYKCSVFNYCYDNGSNVLIYNTLYNSLVRMEYEEYQVYQTQRINESVCGKDFVNMGLWIEDDVDEMQRYLEFTQLYKTYITHDEMSLSITTTTKCNARCPYCYENGIKQLDMYPGAVDKIYRLIEAKAVNKLVELTWFGGEPLMNTRIIDDLIDKLIENDFNFSSFFITNGSLFDDKIIEEKVDKWHVQSVQITLDGTKVVYEKRKNYINTEQGNFYNVLNNIRMLAEKNIHVSIRINIDQQNRDDVMQLLEQIDPIYSSFDNVVFILHLLWVVHILCLRQKS
;
A
#
# COMPACT_ATOMS: atom_id res chain seq x y z
N MET A 1 -3.97 -5.00 0.34
CA MET A 1 -2.53 -5.28 0.43
C MET A 1 -2.07 -5.41 -1.01
N ASP A 2 -1.37 -4.40 -1.52
CA ASP A 2 -0.85 -4.45 -2.89
C ASP A 2 0.43 -5.27 -2.85
N VAL A 3 0.38 -6.49 -3.39
CA VAL A 3 1.58 -7.32 -3.60
C VAL A 3 2.22 -6.82 -4.89
N ILE A 4 3.29 -6.04 -4.78
CA ILE A 4 4.11 -5.66 -5.93
C ILE A 4 5.07 -6.82 -6.20
N VAL A 5 4.82 -7.59 -7.27
CA VAL A 5 5.76 -8.58 -7.77
C VAL A 5 6.71 -7.86 -8.73
N SER A 6 7.96 -7.69 -8.32
CA SER A 6 9.04 -7.13 -9.13
C SER A 6 10.20 -8.12 -9.11
N GLU A 7 10.64 -8.59 -10.28
CA GLU A 7 11.86 -9.40 -10.42
C GLU A 7 13.14 -8.55 -10.31
N ASN A 8 13.02 -7.25 -10.02
CA ASN A 8 14.18 -6.38 -9.83
C ASN A 8 14.76 -6.56 -8.42
N SER A 9 15.92 -7.23 -8.35
CA SER A 9 16.65 -7.51 -7.10
C SER A 9 17.03 -6.26 -6.30
N GLU A 10 17.19 -5.09 -6.94
CA GLU A 10 17.49 -3.84 -6.22
C GLU A 10 16.27 -3.31 -5.46
N ILE A 11 15.06 -3.49 -6.01
CA ILE A 11 13.80 -3.07 -5.38
C ILE A 11 13.48 -3.95 -4.17
N LEU A 12 13.75 -5.25 -4.26
CA LEU A 12 13.55 -6.20 -3.16
C LEU A 12 14.51 -5.94 -2.00
N HIS A 13 15.74 -5.50 -2.29
CA HIS A 13 16.72 -5.14 -1.26
C HIS A 13 16.35 -3.85 -0.51
N LEU A 14 15.83 -2.85 -1.23
CA LEU A 14 15.33 -1.58 -0.67
C LEU A 14 14.14 -1.74 0.29
N MET A 15 13.38 -2.83 0.19
CA MET A 15 12.22 -3.11 1.04
C MET A 15 12.54 -3.88 2.33
N ASN A 16 13.83 -4.10 2.64
CA ASN A 16 14.33 -4.87 3.79
C ASN A 16 13.69 -6.26 3.94
N ILE A 17 13.35 -6.89 2.81
CA ILE A 17 12.88 -8.27 2.77
C ILE A 17 14.11 -9.16 2.98
N LYS A 18 14.35 -9.57 4.23
CA LYS A 18 15.54 -10.34 4.65
C LYS A 18 15.53 -11.81 4.19
N GLU A 19 14.39 -12.32 3.72
CA GLU A 19 14.26 -13.68 3.19
C GLU A 19 14.18 -13.65 1.65
N PRO A 20 14.79 -14.62 0.93
CA PRO A 20 14.58 -14.75 -0.51
C PRO A 20 13.08 -14.82 -0.81
N VAL A 21 12.61 -14.10 -1.83
CA VAL A 21 11.20 -14.13 -2.26
C VAL A 21 10.73 -15.57 -2.46
N GLU A 22 11.62 -16.45 -2.92
CA GLU A 22 11.39 -17.88 -3.07
C GLU A 22 11.09 -18.61 -1.76
N GLU A 23 11.73 -18.26 -0.63
CA GLU A 23 11.41 -18.83 0.69
C GLU A 23 10.10 -18.28 1.26
N ILE A 24 9.80 -17.01 1.00
CA ILE A 24 8.51 -16.41 1.40
C ILE A 24 7.39 -17.07 0.61
N LEU A 25 7.55 -17.22 -0.71
CA LEU A 25 6.62 -17.93 -1.59
C LEU A 25 6.50 -19.40 -1.21
N LYS A 26 7.58 -20.05 -0.76
CA LYS A 26 7.56 -21.44 -0.30
C LYS A 26 6.86 -21.60 1.04
N LYS A 27 7.06 -20.69 2.00
CA LYS A 27 6.30 -20.65 3.26
C LYS A 27 4.82 -20.32 3.03
N MET A 28 4.52 -19.48 2.04
CA MET A 28 3.16 -19.23 1.56
C MET A 28 2.59 -20.48 0.88
N ALA A 29 3.31 -21.19 0.03
CA ALA A 29 2.86 -22.44 -0.59
C ALA A 29 2.69 -23.59 0.43
N ASP A 30 3.55 -23.66 1.44
CA ASP A 30 3.54 -24.69 2.49
C ASP A 30 2.43 -24.45 3.55
N LYS A 31 1.83 -23.25 3.59
CA LYS A 31 0.72 -22.91 4.49
C LYS A 31 -0.56 -22.41 3.80
N ALA A 32 -0.53 -22.09 2.50
CA ALA A 32 -1.64 -21.48 1.80
C ALA A 32 -2.03 -22.27 0.55
N PHE A 33 -3.33 -22.53 0.48
CA PHE A 33 -4.09 -22.84 -0.72
C PHE A 33 -3.74 -21.84 -1.83
N SER A 34 -2.91 -22.25 -2.78
CA SER A 34 -2.70 -21.53 -4.03
C SER A 34 -3.99 -21.58 -4.87
N PHE A 35 -4.26 -20.50 -5.61
CA PHE A 35 -5.15 -20.62 -6.77
C PHE A 35 -4.51 -21.69 -7.68
N PRO A 36 -5.21 -22.77 -8.07
CA PRO A 36 -4.58 -23.88 -8.77
C PRO A 36 -3.76 -23.37 -9.95
N GLU A 37 -2.48 -23.76 -10.02
CA GLU A 37 -1.60 -23.43 -11.13
C GLU A 37 -2.32 -23.78 -12.43
N THR A 38 -2.54 -22.76 -13.26
CA THR A 38 -3.06 -22.95 -14.61
C THR A 38 -1.89 -23.40 -15.47
N VAL A 39 -1.63 -24.71 -15.47
CA VAL A 39 -0.61 -25.29 -16.34
C VAL A 39 -1.15 -25.29 -17.77
N ALA A 40 -0.44 -24.61 -18.66
CA ALA A 40 -0.78 -24.58 -20.07
C ALA A 40 -0.78 -26.01 -20.68
N ASP A 41 -1.88 -26.39 -21.31
CA ASP A 41 -2.08 -27.67 -21.99
C ASP A 41 -2.53 -27.40 -23.42
N ASP A 42 -1.69 -27.80 -24.38
CA ASP A 42 -1.89 -27.57 -25.80
C ASP A 42 -3.17 -28.26 -26.36
N ASN A 43 -3.78 -29.18 -25.59
CA ASN A 43 -5.02 -29.88 -25.96
C ASN A 43 -6.30 -29.23 -25.44
N LYS A 44 -6.18 -28.21 -24.58
CA LYS A 44 -7.32 -27.53 -23.97
C LYS A 44 -7.74 -26.29 -24.76
N LYS A 45 -8.99 -25.90 -24.55
CA LYS A 45 -9.53 -24.64 -25.05
C LYS A 45 -9.42 -23.59 -23.97
N TYR A 46 -9.14 -22.38 -24.41
CA TYR A 46 -8.95 -21.24 -23.53
C TYR A 46 -9.91 -20.12 -23.92
N LYS A 47 -10.22 -19.28 -22.92
CA LYS A 47 -10.91 -18.01 -23.07
C LYS A 47 -10.11 -16.91 -22.39
N CYS A 48 -10.35 -15.66 -22.79
CA CYS A 48 -9.84 -14.52 -22.04
C CYS A 48 -10.47 -14.48 -20.64
N SER A 49 -9.64 -14.29 -19.61
CA SER A 49 -10.11 -14.11 -18.24
C SER A 49 -11.07 -12.92 -18.12
N VAL A 50 -12.13 -13.08 -17.33
CA VAL A 50 -13.06 -11.99 -17.00
C VAL A 50 -12.43 -10.89 -16.13
N PHE A 51 -11.26 -11.17 -15.52
CA PHE A 51 -10.50 -10.23 -14.71
C PHE A 51 -9.48 -9.38 -15.50
N ASN A 52 -9.46 -9.54 -16.83
CA ASN A 52 -8.62 -8.73 -17.71
C ASN A 52 -9.21 -7.35 -17.99
N TYR A 53 -8.42 -6.31 -17.75
CA TYR A 53 -8.69 -4.94 -18.17
C TYR A 53 -7.76 -4.57 -19.32
N CYS A 54 -8.33 -4.29 -20.49
CA CYS A 54 -7.58 -3.92 -21.68
C CYS A 54 -7.59 -2.40 -21.92
N TYR A 55 -6.43 -1.84 -22.22
CA TYR A 55 -6.26 -0.45 -22.67
C TYR A 55 -5.49 -0.41 -23.98
N ASP A 56 -6.13 0.10 -25.03
CA ASP A 56 -5.54 0.29 -26.36
C ASP A 56 -5.16 1.77 -26.55
N ASN A 57 -3.90 2.04 -26.92
CA ASN A 57 -3.41 3.38 -27.22
C ASN A 57 -3.10 3.63 -28.70
N GLY A 58 -3.51 2.71 -29.59
CA GLY A 58 -3.35 2.77 -31.05
C GLY A 58 -2.02 2.25 -31.57
N SER A 59 -1.01 2.03 -30.72
CA SER A 59 0.23 1.33 -31.09
C SER A 59 0.37 0.02 -30.32
N ASN A 60 -0.07 0.02 -29.06
CA ASN A 60 0.04 -1.10 -28.15
C ASN A 60 -1.27 -1.31 -27.40
N VAL A 61 -1.48 -2.56 -26.99
CA VAL A 61 -2.54 -2.94 -26.06
C VAL A 61 -1.90 -3.39 -24.76
N LEU A 62 -2.41 -2.87 -23.65
CA LEU A 62 -2.04 -3.30 -22.31
C LEU A 62 -3.18 -4.08 -21.69
N ILE A 63 -2.84 -5.21 -21.09
CA ILE A 63 -3.78 -6.08 -20.42
C ILE A 63 -3.32 -6.23 -18.98
N TYR A 64 -4.17 -5.80 -18.05
CA TYR A 64 -3.96 -5.99 -16.62
C TYR A 64 -4.96 -7.00 -16.08
N ASN A 65 -4.49 -8.12 -15.54
CA ASN A 65 -5.35 -9.09 -14.85
C ASN A 65 -5.38 -8.77 -13.35
N THR A 66 -6.56 -8.45 -12.82
CA THR A 66 -6.68 -8.05 -11.41
C THR A 66 -6.60 -9.20 -10.42
N LEU A 67 -6.80 -10.44 -10.86
CA LEU A 67 -6.77 -11.62 -10.00
C LEU A 67 -5.34 -12.17 -9.84
N TYR A 68 -4.60 -12.22 -10.95
CA TYR A 68 -3.21 -12.69 -11.00
C TYR A 68 -2.20 -11.55 -10.85
N ASN A 69 -2.66 -10.30 -10.81
CA ASN A 69 -1.85 -9.09 -10.74
C ASN A 69 -0.76 -9.00 -11.82
N SER A 70 -1.07 -9.50 -13.03
CA SER A 70 -0.17 -9.50 -14.17
C SER A 70 -0.47 -8.33 -15.09
N LEU A 71 0.58 -7.65 -15.60
CA LEU A 71 0.47 -6.56 -16.56
C LEU A 71 1.31 -6.89 -17.79
N VAL A 72 0.66 -7.02 -18.95
CA VAL A 72 1.32 -7.35 -20.22
C VAL A 72 1.11 -6.22 -21.22
N ARG A 73 2.20 -5.80 -21.87
CA ARG A 73 2.16 -4.91 -23.04
C ARG A 73 2.34 -5.76 -24.29
N MET A 74 1.44 -5.59 -25.26
CA MET A 74 1.50 -6.25 -26.56
C MET A 74 1.47 -5.19 -27.66
N GLU A 75 2.26 -5.38 -28.71
CA GLU A 75 2.05 -4.66 -29.97
C GLU A 75 0.74 -5.14 -30.61
N TYR A 76 0.19 -4.36 -31.55
CA TYR A 76 -1.14 -4.66 -32.10
C TYR A 76 -1.20 -6.03 -32.79
N GLU A 77 -0.14 -6.44 -33.50
CA GLU A 77 -0.06 -7.75 -34.16
C GLU A 77 -0.07 -8.90 -33.15
N GLU A 78 0.64 -8.75 -32.04
CA GLU A 78 0.66 -9.72 -30.94
C GLU A 78 -0.70 -9.82 -30.27
N TYR A 79 -1.39 -8.68 -30.11
CA TYR A 79 -2.73 -8.64 -29.57
C TYR A 79 -3.75 -9.36 -30.48
N GLN A 80 -3.62 -9.26 -31.81
CA GLN A 80 -4.47 -10.03 -32.72
C GLN A 80 -4.28 -11.54 -32.54
N VAL A 81 -3.03 -11.98 -32.34
CA VAL A 81 -2.72 -13.39 -32.03
C VAL A 81 -3.26 -13.77 -30.65
N TYR A 82 -3.13 -12.90 -29.65
CA TYR A 82 -3.73 -13.09 -28.32
C TYR A 82 -5.26 -13.27 -28.37
N GLN A 83 -5.95 -12.60 -29.29
CA GLN A 83 -7.39 -12.73 -29.41
C GLN A 83 -7.84 -14.10 -29.92
N THR A 84 -6.95 -14.88 -30.55
CA THR A 84 -7.32 -16.22 -31.06
C THR A 84 -7.49 -17.25 -29.95
N GLN A 85 -6.95 -17.00 -28.75
CA GLN A 85 -7.05 -17.88 -27.57
C GLN A 85 -6.51 -19.30 -27.84
N ARG A 86 -5.49 -19.40 -28.70
CA ARG A 86 -4.85 -20.66 -29.08
C ARG A 86 -3.38 -20.62 -28.72
N ILE A 87 -2.98 -21.49 -27.78
CA ILE A 87 -1.60 -21.59 -27.32
C ILE A 87 -0.63 -21.76 -28.50
N ASN A 88 -0.93 -22.68 -29.41
CA ASN A 88 -0.04 -23.01 -30.52
C ASN A 88 0.09 -21.91 -31.60
N GLU A 89 -0.81 -20.92 -31.61
CA GLU A 89 -0.73 -19.80 -32.55
C GLU A 89 0.05 -18.61 -31.98
N SER A 90 0.31 -18.59 -30.67
CA SER A 90 1.06 -17.54 -29.99
C SER A 90 2.40 -18.04 -29.47
N VAL A 91 3.48 -17.32 -29.76
CA VAL A 91 4.80 -17.58 -29.16
C VAL A 91 4.74 -17.47 -27.63
N CYS A 92 3.87 -16.61 -27.10
CA CYS A 92 3.66 -16.36 -25.68
C CYS A 92 2.42 -17.08 -25.12
N GLY A 93 1.83 -18.03 -25.86
CA GLY A 93 0.54 -18.62 -25.51
C GLY A 93 0.53 -19.32 -24.14
N LYS A 94 1.64 -20.00 -23.80
CA LYS A 94 1.81 -20.62 -22.47
C LYS A 94 1.95 -19.57 -21.38
N ASP A 95 2.65 -18.48 -21.65
CA ASP A 95 2.84 -17.39 -20.71
C ASP A 95 1.51 -16.66 -20.43
N PHE A 96 0.62 -16.52 -21.42
CA PHE A 96 -0.72 -15.95 -21.21
C PHE A 96 -1.57 -16.78 -20.25
N VAL A 97 -1.44 -18.11 -20.27
CA VAL A 97 -2.13 -18.99 -19.32
C VAL A 97 -1.50 -18.91 -17.93
N ASN A 98 -0.16 -18.92 -17.85
CA ASN A 98 0.57 -18.81 -16.59
C ASN A 98 0.32 -17.46 -15.88
N MET A 99 0.18 -16.38 -16.66
CA MET A 99 -0.13 -15.04 -16.15
C MET A 99 -1.63 -14.81 -15.90
N GLY A 100 -2.49 -15.81 -16.13
CA GLY A 100 -3.93 -15.70 -15.91
C GLY A 100 -4.69 -14.85 -16.93
N LEU A 101 -4.05 -14.41 -18.02
CA LEU A 101 -4.73 -13.70 -19.10
C LEU A 101 -5.67 -14.63 -19.87
N TRP A 102 -5.27 -15.89 -20.05
CA TRP A 102 -6.11 -16.96 -20.57
C TRP A 102 -6.43 -17.97 -19.47
N ILE A 103 -7.66 -18.46 -19.49
CA ILE A 103 -8.15 -19.50 -18.58
C ILE A 103 -8.83 -20.60 -19.39
N GLU A 104 -8.87 -21.83 -18.89
CA GLU A 104 -9.61 -22.92 -19.53
C GLU A 104 -11.10 -22.52 -19.71
N ASP A 105 -11.67 -22.87 -20.87
CA ASP A 105 -12.98 -22.34 -21.29
C ASP A 105 -14.14 -22.78 -20.37
N ASP A 106 -14.01 -23.94 -19.75
CA ASP A 106 -14.95 -24.55 -18.81
C ASP A 106 -14.84 -24.05 -17.37
N VAL A 107 -13.82 -23.23 -17.04
CA VAL A 107 -13.64 -22.68 -15.69
C VAL A 107 -14.62 -21.53 -15.43
N ASP A 108 -15.42 -21.64 -14.38
CA ASP A 108 -16.16 -20.51 -13.81
C ASP A 108 -15.24 -19.72 -12.86
N GLU A 109 -14.63 -18.67 -13.39
CA GLU A 109 -13.68 -17.83 -12.66
C GLU A 109 -14.32 -17.11 -11.46
N MET A 110 -15.59 -16.71 -11.58
CA MET A 110 -16.29 -16.00 -10.51
C MET A 110 -16.62 -16.94 -9.36
N GLN A 111 -17.11 -18.14 -9.65
CA GLN A 111 -17.36 -19.14 -8.64
C GLN A 111 -16.07 -19.53 -7.91
N ARG A 112 -14.97 -19.72 -8.66
CA ARG A 112 -13.66 -20.04 -8.09
C ARG A 112 -13.11 -18.92 -7.21
N TYR A 113 -13.30 -17.66 -7.59
CA TYR A 113 -12.99 -16.50 -6.75
C TYR A 113 -13.82 -16.50 -5.46
N LEU A 114 -15.13 -16.74 -5.54
CA LEU A 114 -16.01 -16.77 -4.37
C LEU A 114 -15.60 -17.88 -3.39
N GLU A 115 -15.34 -19.08 -3.89
CA GLU A 115 -14.84 -20.21 -3.10
C GLU A 115 -13.52 -19.87 -2.42
N PHE A 116 -12.57 -19.28 -3.15
CA PHE A 116 -11.31 -18.82 -2.60
C PHE A 116 -11.52 -17.79 -1.47
N THR A 117 -12.36 -16.77 -1.67
CA THR A 117 -12.61 -15.76 -0.63
C THR A 117 -13.31 -16.34 0.60
N GLN A 118 -14.16 -17.35 0.42
CA GLN A 118 -14.83 -18.02 1.53
C GLN A 118 -13.87 -18.90 2.33
N LEU A 119 -13.00 -19.65 1.65
CA LEU A 119 -11.93 -20.43 2.27
C LEU A 119 -10.95 -19.50 3.00
N TYR A 120 -10.51 -18.42 2.35
CA TYR A 120 -9.65 -17.40 2.95
C TYR A 120 -10.26 -16.85 4.25
N LYS A 121 -11.54 -16.46 4.23
CA LYS A 121 -12.23 -15.96 5.44
C LYS A 121 -12.39 -17.01 6.55
N THR A 122 -12.50 -18.29 6.18
CA THR A 122 -12.75 -19.38 7.13
C THR A 122 -11.46 -19.89 7.77
N TYR A 123 -10.39 -20.00 6.98
CA TYR A 123 -9.12 -20.58 7.40
C TYR A 123 -8.10 -19.53 7.83
N ILE A 124 -8.25 -18.27 7.41
CA ILE A 124 -7.50 -17.14 7.96
C ILE A 124 -8.35 -16.50 9.04
N THR A 125 -8.36 -17.17 10.19
CA THR A 125 -8.72 -16.50 11.44
C THR A 125 -7.68 -15.43 11.68
N HIS A 126 -8.08 -14.17 11.56
CA HIS A 126 -7.26 -13.09 12.07
C HIS A 126 -7.34 -13.18 13.60
N ASP A 127 -6.24 -13.61 14.22
CA ASP A 127 -6.02 -13.49 15.68
C ASP A 127 -6.00 -12.02 16.14
N GLU A 128 -6.06 -11.11 15.16
CA GLU A 128 -6.19 -9.68 15.30
C GLU A 128 -7.56 -9.15 14.83
N MET A 129 -7.93 -8.00 15.39
CA MET A 129 -9.01 -7.15 14.92
C MET A 129 -8.37 -5.85 14.42
N SER A 130 -8.37 -5.64 13.11
CA SER A 130 -7.84 -4.42 12.50
C SER A 130 -8.94 -3.37 12.30
N LEU A 131 -8.67 -2.13 12.71
CA LEU A 131 -9.57 -0.98 12.59
C LEU A 131 -8.83 0.23 12.04
N SER A 132 -9.31 0.77 10.92
CA SER A 132 -8.87 2.08 10.42
C SER A 132 -9.80 3.18 10.94
N ILE A 133 -9.23 4.14 11.67
CA ILE A 133 -9.98 5.18 12.37
C ILE A 133 -9.59 6.55 11.85
N THR A 134 -10.58 7.25 11.28
CA THR A 134 -10.46 8.66 10.89
C THR A 134 -10.84 9.58 12.05
N THR A 135 -9.85 10.11 12.77
CA THR A 135 -10.10 11.00 13.92
C THR A 135 -10.62 12.37 13.49
N THR A 136 -10.23 12.82 12.29
CA THR A 136 -10.65 14.09 11.69
C THR A 136 -10.39 14.08 10.18
N THR A 137 -11.19 14.83 9.42
CA THR A 137 -10.93 15.16 8.01
C THR A 137 -10.21 16.51 7.86
N LYS A 138 -9.80 17.14 8.98
CA LYS A 138 -8.91 18.31 8.95
C LYS A 138 -7.49 17.86 8.66
N CYS A 139 -6.77 18.65 7.88
CA CYS A 139 -5.36 18.47 7.61
C CYS A 139 -4.63 19.82 7.64
N ASN A 140 -3.39 19.85 8.11
CA ASN A 140 -2.52 21.03 8.08
C ASN A 140 -1.75 21.19 6.75
N ALA A 141 -1.87 20.23 5.82
CA ALA A 141 -1.32 20.27 4.46
C ALA A 141 -2.42 20.52 3.39
N ARG A 142 -2.03 20.96 2.19
CA ARG A 142 -2.91 21.19 1.02
C ARG A 142 -2.35 20.50 -0.23
N CYS A 143 -2.07 19.21 -0.09
CA CYS A 143 -1.48 18.38 -1.15
C CYS A 143 -2.36 18.39 -2.42
N PRO A 144 -1.79 18.60 -3.61
CA PRO A 144 -2.56 18.68 -4.85
C PRO A 144 -3.20 17.33 -5.24
N TYR A 145 -2.64 16.22 -4.75
CA TYR A 145 -3.10 14.86 -5.00
C TYR A 145 -3.99 14.31 -3.87
N CYS A 146 -4.40 15.14 -2.92
CA CYS A 146 -5.18 14.68 -1.77
C CYS A 146 -6.57 14.19 -2.21
N TYR A 147 -6.91 12.94 -1.89
CA TYR A 147 -8.23 12.37 -2.18
C TYR A 147 -9.34 12.99 -1.32
N GLU A 148 -9.00 13.64 -0.20
CA GLU A 148 -9.95 14.40 0.64
C GLU A 148 -10.15 15.85 0.17
N ASN A 149 -9.59 16.24 -0.98
CA ASN A 149 -9.79 17.59 -1.50
C ASN A 149 -11.28 17.85 -1.78
N GLY A 150 -11.81 18.95 -1.23
CA GLY A 150 -13.24 19.27 -1.31
C GLY A 150 -14.12 18.56 -0.26
N ILE A 151 -13.57 17.66 0.56
CA ILE A 151 -14.29 17.07 1.68
C ILE A 151 -14.44 18.09 2.80
N LYS A 152 -15.61 18.09 3.44
CA LYS A 152 -15.88 18.96 4.58
C LYS A 152 -14.97 18.60 5.75
N GLN A 153 -14.20 19.58 6.22
CA GLN A 153 -13.26 19.41 7.34
C GLN A 153 -13.98 19.40 8.68
N LEU A 154 -13.99 18.25 9.35
CA LEU A 154 -14.72 18.01 10.59
C LEU A 154 -13.94 17.02 11.47
N ASP A 155 -14.02 17.23 12.78
CA ASP A 155 -13.55 16.23 13.74
C ASP A 155 -14.60 15.13 13.89
N MET A 156 -14.15 13.96 14.34
CA MET A 156 -15.04 12.89 14.77
C MET A 156 -16.06 13.42 15.80
N TYR A 157 -17.33 13.04 15.63
CA TYR A 157 -18.41 13.54 16.47
C TYR A 157 -18.33 13.01 17.92
N PRO A 158 -18.83 13.76 18.91
CA PRO A 158 -18.86 13.31 20.31
C PRO A 158 -19.59 11.97 20.50
N GLY A 159 -19.01 11.06 21.27
CA GLY A 159 -19.58 9.72 21.56
C GLY A 159 -19.25 8.65 20.52
N ALA A 160 -18.53 8.97 19.44
CA ALA A 160 -18.03 7.98 18.51
C ALA A 160 -16.99 7.03 19.16
N VAL A 161 -16.13 7.56 20.04
CA VAL A 161 -15.14 6.76 20.80
C VAL A 161 -15.82 5.65 21.59
N ASP A 162 -16.90 5.94 22.31
CA ASP A 162 -17.63 4.91 23.07
C ASP A 162 -18.24 3.83 22.16
N LYS A 163 -18.65 4.18 20.94
CA LYS A 163 -19.15 3.20 19.97
C LYS A 163 -18.04 2.33 19.40
N ILE A 164 -16.88 2.92 19.11
CA ILE A 164 -15.69 2.18 18.66
C ILE A 164 -15.24 1.23 19.76
N TYR A 165 -15.15 1.70 21.00
CA TYR A 165 -14.82 0.87 22.15
C TYR A 165 -15.79 -0.30 22.30
N ARG A 166 -17.11 -0.07 22.26
CA ARG A 166 -18.12 -1.15 22.35
C ARG A 166 -18.00 -2.16 21.20
N LEU A 167 -17.60 -1.71 20.01
CA LEU A 167 -17.34 -2.61 18.88
C LEU A 167 -16.12 -3.50 19.16
N ILE A 168 -15.03 -2.92 19.68
CA ILE A 168 -13.82 -3.66 20.09
C ILE A 168 -14.17 -4.66 21.19
N GLU A 169 -14.85 -4.23 22.24
CA GLU A 169 -15.30 -5.07 23.36
C GLU A 169 -16.11 -6.28 22.90
N ALA A 170 -17.02 -6.08 21.93
CA ALA A 170 -17.86 -7.14 21.41
C ALA A 170 -17.15 -8.12 20.44
N LYS A 171 -15.99 -7.76 19.88
CA LYS A 171 -15.37 -8.48 18.75
C LYS A 171 -13.91 -8.89 18.94
N ALA A 172 -13.19 -8.26 19.87
CA ALA A 172 -11.76 -8.47 20.11
C ALA A 172 -11.46 -9.32 21.34
N VAL A 173 -12.39 -10.16 21.80
CA VAL A 173 -12.17 -11.05 22.95
C VAL A 173 -10.95 -11.95 22.69
N ASN A 174 -9.89 -11.78 23.49
CA ASN A 174 -8.60 -12.47 23.36
C ASN A 174 -7.89 -12.24 22.02
N LYS A 175 -8.13 -11.11 21.34
CA LYS A 175 -7.46 -10.74 20.09
C LYS A 175 -6.54 -9.54 20.29
N LEU A 176 -5.50 -9.45 19.46
CA LEU A 176 -4.78 -8.19 19.28
C LEU A 176 -5.68 -7.18 18.56
N VAL A 177 -5.76 -5.94 19.03
CA VAL A 177 -6.48 -4.86 18.32
C VAL A 177 -5.46 -4.00 17.60
N GLU A 178 -5.47 -4.03 16.28
CA GLU A 178 -4.60 -3.19 15.47
C GLU A 178 -5.34 -1.92 15.06
N LEU A 179 -4.82 -0.78 15.48
CA LEU A 179 -5.44 0.53 15.24
C LEU A 179 -4.63 1.28 14.19
N THR A 180 -5.22 1.51 13.02
CA THR A 180 -4.65 2.40 12.01
C THR A 180 -5.27 3.79 12.13
N TRP A 181 -4.47 4.77 12.52
CA TRP A 181 -4.86 6.16 12.61
C TRP A 181 -4.61 6.87 11.28
N PHE A 182 -5.69 7.36 10.68
CA PHE A 182 -5.67 7.97 9.34
C PHE A 182 -6.70 9.12 9.23
N GLY A 183 -6.88 9.68 8.03
CA GLY A 183 -7.79 10.80 7.74
C GLY A 183 -7.06 11.91 7.01
N GLY A 184 -7.41 13.15 7.35
CA GLY A 184 -6.69 14.32 6.88
C GLY A 184 -5.29 14.38 7.48
N GLU A 185 -5.20 14.66 8.78
CA GLU A 185 -3.99 14.46 9.56
C GLU A 185 -4.39 13.96 10.96
N PRO A 186 -4.15 12.67 11.31
CA PRO A 186 -4.64 12.11 12.57
C PRO A 186 -4.14 12.86 13.82
N LEU A 187 -2.91 13.40 13.77
CA LEU A 187 -2.32 14.16 14.87
C LEU A 187 -2.95 15.55 15.09
N MET A 188 -3.84 16.01 14.22
CA MET A 188 -4.67 17.20 14.47
C MET A 188 -5.73 16.95 15.56
N ASN A 189 -6.04 15.68 15.88
CA ASN A 189 -7.07 15.31 16.85
C ASN A 189 -6.60 14.19 17.79
N THR A 190 -5.45 14.41 18.42
CA THR A 190 -4.84 13.48 19.40
C THR A 190 -5.75 13.16 20.58
N ARG A 191 -6.68 14.05 20.93
CA ARG A 191 -7.68 13.80 21.98
C ARG A 191 -8.47 12.51 21.76
N ILE A 192 -8.92 12.26 20.53
CA ILE A 192 -9.69 11.04 20.20
C ILE A 192 -8.81 9.78 20.31
N ILE A 193 -7.52 9.90 19.98
CA ILE A 193 -6.54 8.83 20.14
C ILE A 193 -6.36 8.53 21.62
N ASP A 194 -6.07 9.56 22.43
CA ASP A 194 -5.94 9.43 23.89
C ASP A 194 -7.21 8.83 24.51
N ASP A 195 -8.39 9.34 24.21
CA ASP A 195 -9.67 8.86 24.78
C ASP A 195 -9.93 7.38 24.48
N LEU A 196 -9.57 6.89 23.28
CA LEU A 196 -9.74 5.48 22.93
C LEU A 196 -8.66 4.62 23.58
N ILE A 197 -7.40 5.04 23.51
CA ILE A 197 -6.27 4.30 24.10
C ILE A 197 -6.44 4.16 25.61
N ASP A 198 -6.86 5.22 26.31
CA ASP A 198 -7.09 5.17 27.75
C ASP A 198 -8.15 4.12 28.11
N LYS A 199 -9.25 4.03 27.37
CA LYS A 199 -10.26 2.97 27.56
C LYS A 199 -9.73 1.56 27.30
N LEU A 200 -8.87 1.40 26.29
CA LEU A 200 -8.28 0.09 25.98
C LEU A 200 -7.31 -0.36 27.07
N ILE A 201 -6.49 0.56 27.59
CA ILE A 201 -5.59 0.31 28.71
C ILE A 201 -6.38 0.00 29.99
N GLU A 202 -7.40 0.80 30.32
CA GLU A 202 -8.24 0.62 31.52
C GLU A 202 -8.96 -0.73 31.57
N ASN A 203 -9.17 -1.36 30.41
CA ASN A 203 -9.88 -2.65 30.29
C ASN A 203 -8.97 -3.78 29.79
N ASP A 204 -7.65 -3.63 29.92
CA ASP A 204 -6.63 -4.65 29.64
C ASP A 204 -6.69 -5.26 28.22
N PHE A 205 -7.04 -4.46 27.21
CA PHE A 205 -6.97 -4.88 25.82
C PHE A 205 -5.53 -4.93 25.33
N ASN A 206 -5.17 -5.99 24.59
CA ASN A 206 -3.92 -6.02 23.84
C ASN A 206 -4.12 -5.26 22.52
N PHE A 207 -3.35 -4.20 22.30
CA PHE A 207 -3.45 -3.38 21.09
C PHE A 207 -2.10 -2.87 20.60
N SER A 208 -2.05 -2.52 19.32
CA SER A 208 -0.94 -1.84 18.65
C SER A 208 -1.47 -0.71 17.77
N SER A 209 -0.66 0.33 17.57
CA SER A 209 -1.01 1.44 16.70
C SER A 209 -0.11 1.53 15.48
N PHE A 210 -0.74 1.83 14.34
CA PHE A 210 -0.12 2.24 13.09
C PHE A 210 -0.61 3.64 12.72
N PHE A 211 0.30 4.53 12.31
CA PHE A 211 -0.06 5.88 11.89
C PHE A 211 0.19 6.08 10.40
N ILE A 212 -0.79 6.62 9.69
CA ILE A 212 -0.59 7.18 8.35
C ILE A 212 -0.72 8.70 8.49
N THR A 213 0.40 9.40 8.38
CA THR A 213 0.50 10.83 8.69
C THR A 213 1.40 11.55 7.68
N ASN A 214 1.26 12.87 7.57
CA ASN A 214 2.23 13.69 6.86
C ASN A 214 3.51 13.95 7.68
N GLY A 215 3.55 13.53 8.96
CA GLY A 215 4.74 13.56 9.82
C GLY A 215 5.09 14.93 10.44
N SER A 216 4.45 16.02 9.99
CA SER A 216 4.79 17.39 10.43
C SER A 216 4.34 17.73 11.85
N LEU A 217 3.38 16.99 12.39
CA LEU A 217 2.85 17.22 13.74
C LEU A 217 3.49 16.34 14.79
N PHE A 218 4.34 15.38 14.42
CA PHE A 218 5.23 14.78 15.39
C PHE A 218 6.21 15.84 15.91
N ASP A 219 6.55 15.73 17.18
CA ASP A 219 7.53 16.55 17.86
C ASP A 219 8.12 15.75 19.03
N ASP A 220 9.13 16.31 19.70
CA ASP A 220 9.77 15.71 20.87
C ASP A 220 8.73 15.30 21.92
N LYS A 221 7.69 16.11 22.12
CA LYS A 221 6.67 15.87 23.14
C LYS A 221 5.84 14.63 22.80
N ILE A 222 5.31 14.52 21.58
CA ILE A 222 4.53 13.36 21.16
C ILE A 222 5.41 12.11 21.12
N ILE A 223 6.63 12.23 20.62
CA ILE A 223 7.54 11.08 20.51
C ILE A 223 7.94 10.56 21.89
N GLU A 224 8.23 11.43 22.85
CA GLU A 224 8.64 11.02 24.20
C GLU A 224 7.46 10.66 25.12
N GLU A 225 6.33 11.35 25.03
CA GLU A 225 5.22 11.17 25.97
C GLU A 225 4.11 10.23 25.46
N LYS A 226 3.97 10.06 24.15
CA LYS A 226 2.78 9.43 23.54
C LYS A 226 3.05 8.16 22.75
N VAL A 227 4.20 8.03 22.08
CA VAL A 227 4.52 6.85 21.26
C VAL A 227 4.40 5.55 22.06
N ASP A 228 5.00 5.53 23.25
CA ASP A 228 4.93 4.35 24.14
C ASP A 228 3.51 4.14 24.65
N LYS A 229 2.81 5.20 25.10
CA LYS A 229 1.41 5.10 25.56
C LYS A 229 0.48 4.55 24.48
N TRP A 230 0.63 5.00 23.24
CA TRP A 230 -0.22 4.60 22.12
C TRP A 230 0.18 3.24 21.52
N HIS A 231 1.19 2.56 22.08
CA HIS A 231 1.74 1.31 21.55
C HIS A 231 2.05 1.41 20.05
N VAL A 232 2.64 2.52 19.62
CA VAL A 232 2.96 2.71 18.20
C VAL A 232 3.99 1.66 17.80
N GLN A 233 3.67 0.87 16.78
CA GLN A 233 4.59 -0.11 16.20
C GLN A 233 5.15 0.38 14.87
N SER A 234 4.36 1.14 14.12
CA SER A 234 4.79 1.66 12.84
C SER A 234 4.15 2.99 12.47
N VAL A 235 4.85 3.78 11.66
CA VAL A 235 4.40 5.05 11.11
C VAL A 235 4.73 5.09 9.62
N GLN A 236 3.74 5.35 8.77
CA GLN A 236 3.94 5.72 7.38
C GLN A 236 3.93 7.25 7.25
N ILE A 237 5.06 7.81 6.83
CA ILE A 237 5.27 9.24 6.58
C ILE A 237 5.50 9.46 5.09
N THR A 238 4.85 10.47 4.53
CA THR A 238 5.01 10.80 3.11
C THR A 238 6.08 11.86 2.86
N LEU A 239 7.02 11.61 1.93
CA LEU A 239 8.03 12.57 1.43
C LEU A 239 7.99 12.59 -0.11
N ASP A 240 7.51 13.67 -0.72
CA ASP A 240 7.16 13.69 -2.16
C ASP A 240 8.21 14.40 -3.05
N GLY A 241 9.44 14.56 -2.59
CA GLY A 241 10.53 15.20 -3.34
C GLY A 241 11.58 15.86 -2.44
N THR A 242 12.60 16.47 -3.04
CA THR A 242 13.57 17.33 -2.36
C THR A 242 12.85 18.50 -1.68
N LYS A 243 13.51 19.16 -0.72
CA LYS A 243 12.93 20.24 0.09
C LYS A 243 11.99 21.18 -0.70
N VAL A 244 12.45 21.73 -1.82
CA VAL A 244 11.68 22.71 -2.60
C VAL A 244 10.41 22.09 -3.18
N VAL A 245 10.51 20.88 -3.73
CA VAL A 245 9.37 20.16 -4.31
C VAL A 245 8.42 19.67 -3.22
N TYR A 246 8.95 19.09 -2.14
CA TYR A 246 8.19 18.65 -0.97
C TYR A 246 7.37 19.77 -0.36
N GLU A 247 7.99 20.88 0.03
CA GLU A 247 7.32 21.98 0.72
C GLU A 247 6.25 22.62 -0.17
N LYS A 248 6.54 22.76 -1.47
CA LYS A 248 5.56 23.24 -2.46
C LYS A 248 4.37 22.29 -2.59
N ARG A 249 4.62 20.97 -2.68
CA ARG A 249 3.57 19.97 -2.86
C ARG A 249 2.72 19.83 -1.62
N LYS A 250 3.33 19.75 -0.43
CA LYS A 250 2.59 19.68 0.83
C LYS A 250 1.81 20.94 1.11
N ASN A 251 2.36 22.11 0.74
CA ASN A 251 1.70 23.41 0.88
C ASN A 251 1.07 23.57 2.28
N TYR A 252 1.91 23.41 3.31
CA TYR A 252 1.49 23.48 4.70
C TYR A 252 0.96 24.86 5.05
N ILE A 253 -0.09 24.90 5.89
CA ILE A 253 -0.64 26.15 6.42
C ILE A 253 0.40 26.87 7.29
N ASN A 254 1.14 26.11 8.12
CA ASN A 254 2.29 26.57 8.88
C ASN A 254 3.57 25.99 8.27
N THR A 255 4.34 26.83 7.58
CA THR A 255 5.55 26.42 6.86
C THR A 255 6.72 26.06 7.75
N GLU A 256 6.77 26.58 8.99
CA GLU A 256 7.83 26.22 9.94
C GLU A 256 7.61 24.80 10.46
N GLN A 257 6.39 24.49 10.89
CA GLN A 257 6.03 23.15 11.38
C GLN A 257 6.18 22.09 10.28
N GLY A 258 5.70 22.39 9.08
CA GLY A 258 5.76 21.47 7.93
C GLY A 258 7.09 21.48 7.17
N ASN A 259 8.13 22.15 7.68
CA ASN A 259 9.41 22.22 6.97
C ASN A 259 9.99 20.81 6.74
N PHE A 260 10.58 20.61 5.57
CA PHE A 260 11.22 19.35 5.17
C PHE A 260 12.15 18.78 6.24
N TYR A 261 13.03 19.61 6.82
CA TYR A 261 14.02 19.16 7.80
C TYR A 261 13.40 18.77 9.14
N ASN A 262 12.28 19.39 9.54
CA ASN A 262 11.56 18.99 10.75
C ASN A 262 10.97 17.58 10.58
N VAL A 263 10.38 17.30 9.43
CA VAL A 263 9.84 15.96 9.13
C VAL A 263 10.96 14.92 9.06
N LEU A 264 12.11 15.24 8.47
CA LEU A 264 13.29 14.36 8.52
C LEU A 264 13.75 14.10 9.96
N ASN A 265 13.79 15.13 10.81
CA ASN A 265 14.14 14.95 12.22
C ASN A 265 13.13 14.04 12.95
N ASN A 266 11.84 14.21 12.71
CA ASN A 266 10.80 13.37 13.29
C ASN A 266 10.94 11.90 12.87
N ILE A 267 11.23 11.64 11.59
CA ILE A 267 11.52 10.29 11.07
C ILE A 267 12.70 9.68 11.84
N ARG A 268 13.80 10.43 11.99
CA ARG A 268 15.00 9.99 12.72
C ARG A 268 14.66 9.64 14.17
N MET A 269 13.92 10.49 14.86
CA MET A 269 13.55 10.28 16.27
C MET A 269 12.64 9.06 16.46
N LEU A 270 11.67 8.85 15.56
CA LEU A 270 10.86 7.63 15.56
C LEU A 270 11.73 6.38 15.31
N ALA A 271 12.68 6.47 14.38
CA ALA A 271 13.59 5.38 14.09
C ALA A 271 14.50 5.05 15.28
N GLU A 272 15.02 6.07 15.98
CA GLU A 272 15.82 5.92 17.21
C GLU A 272 15.03 5.29 18.37
N LYS A 273 13.70 5.47 18.39
CA LYS A 273 12.76 4.78 19.29
C LYS A 273 12.40 3.36 18.83
N ASN A 274 13.09 2.83 17.82
CA ASN A 274 12.86 1.50 17.25
C ASN A 274 11.45 1.31 16.66
N ILE A 275 10.80 2.40 16.23
CA ILE A 275 9.52 2.35 15.53
C ILE A 275 9.76 2.04 14.06
N HIS A 276 8.97 1.17 13.45
CA HIS A 276 9.09 0.89 12.02
C HIS A 276 8.54 2.07 11.20
N VAL A 277 9.41 2.80 10.50
CA VAL A 277 9.04 3.96 9.69
C VAL A 277 9.03 3.60 8.21
N SER A 278 7.87 3.71 7.59
CA SER A 278 7.68 3.61 6.15
C SER A 278 7.68 5.02 5.55
N ILE A 279 8.68 5.34 4.75
CA ILE A 279 8.74 6.59 3.99
C ILE A 279 8.07 6.35 2.63
N ARG A 280 6.82 6.79 2.50
CA ARG A 280 6.05 6.69 1.25
C ARG A 280 6.33 7.87 0.34
N ILE A 281 6.90 7.62 -0.82
CA ILE A 281 7.22 8.63 -1.82
C ILE A 281 6.14 8.61 -2.89
N ASN A 282 5.33 9.66 -2.93
CA ASN A 282 4.29 9.77 -3.94
C ASN A 282 4.84 10.39 -5.24
N ILE A 283 4.87 9.60 -6.30
CA ILE A 283 5.50 9.97 -7.59
C ILE A 283 4.43 10.27 -8.64
N ASP A 284 4.56 11.39 -9.34
CA ASP A 284 3.81 11.71 -10.56
C ASP A 284 4.75 12.28 -11.63
N GLN A 285 4.18 12.69 -12.77
CA GLN A 285 4.95 13.26 -13.89
C GLN A 285 5.74 14.52 -13.52
N GLN A 286 5.39 15.23 -12.44
CA GLN A 286 5.97 16.52 -12.07
C GLN A 286 7.15 16.39 -11.11
N ASN A 287 7.32 15.25 -10.42
CA ASN A 287 8.40 15.07 -9.43
C ASN A 287 9.27 13.83 -9.65
N ARG A 288 9.03 13.01 -10.68
CA ARG A 288 9.80 11.77 -10.91
C ARG A 288 11.33 11.96 -10.91
N ASP A 289 11.83 13.01 -11.56
CA ASP A 289 13.27 13.26 -11.69
C ASP A 289 13.87 13.81 -10.38
N ASP A 290 13.04 14.52 -9.60
CA ASP A 290 13.41 15.09 -8.31
C ASP A 290 13.42 14.02 -7.19
N VAL A 291 12.59 12.99 -7.30
CA VAL A 291 12.55 11.87 -6.35
C VAL A 291 13.90 11.13 -6.31
N MET A 292 14.60 10.99 -7.43
CA MET A 292 15.93 10.37 -7.43
C MET A 292 16.92 11.20 -6.60
N GLN A 293 16.87 12.53 -6.71
CA GLN A 293 17.71 13.43 -5.92
C GLN A 293 17.34 13.39 -4.44
N LEU A 294 16.05 13.24 -4.11
CA LEU A 294 15.61 13.04 -2.73
C LEU A 294 16.23 11.78 -2.14
N LEU A 295 16.16 10.65 -2.86
CA LEU A 295 16.71 9.36 -2.40
C LEU A 295 18.21 9.48 -2.14
N GLU A 296 18.98 10.08 -3.05
CA GLU A 296 20.41 10.34 -2.87
C GLU A 296 20.72 11.20 -1.63
N GLN A 297 19.84 12.14 -1.27
CA GLN A 297 20.02 13.00 -0.09
C GLN A 297 19.73 12.30 1.23
N ILE A 298 18.74 11.41 1.27
CA ILE A 298 18.25 10.81 2.52
C ILE A 298 18.80 9.41 2.77
N ASP A 299 19.27 8.71 1.73
CA ASP A 299 19.89 7.39 1.87
C ASP A 299 21.07 7.40 2.87
N PRO A 300 22.03 8.34 2.83
CA PRO A 300 23.11 8.38 3.83
C PRO A 300 22.63 8.65 5.26
N ILE A 301 21.41 9.18 5.43
CA ILE A 301 20.82 9.50 6.74
C ILE A 301 20.12 8.28 7.34
N TYR A 302 19.39 7.53 6.52
CA TYR A 302 18.50 6.47 7.00
C TYR A 302 18.93 5.04 6.67
N SER A 303 19.90 4.84 5.75
CA SER A 303 20.41 3.50 5.39
C SER A 303 21.00 2.72 6.57
N SER A 304 21.39 3.39 7.65
CA SER A 304 21.88 2.77 8.88
C SER A 304 20.77 2.28 9.81
N PHE A 305 19.51 2.63 9.56
CA PHE A 305 18.36 2.23 10.36
C PHE A 305 17.65 1.03 9.71
N ASP A 306 17.78 -0.15 10.31
CA ASP A 306 17.08 -1.38 9.90
C ASP A 306 15.54 -1.25 9.91
N ASN A 307 15.02 -0.29 10.68
CA ASN A 307 13.59 -0.04 10.86
C ASN A 307 13.05 1.11 10.01
N VAL A 308 13.81 1.63 9.03
CA VAL A 308 13.33 2.61 8.06
C VAL A 308 13.30 1.99 6.67
N VAL A 309 12.17 2.09 5.98
CA VAL A 309 12.00 1.55 4.61
C VAL A 309 11.40 2.60 3.67
N PHE A 310 11.76 2.53 2.40
CA PHE A 310 11.24 3.43 1.36
C PHE A 310 10.18 2.69 0.53
N ILE A 311 9.02 3.33 0.32
CA ILE A 311 7.94 2.80 -0.51
C ILE A 311 7.64 3.79 -1.62
N LEU A 312 7.90 3.40 -2.87
CA LEU A 312 7.53 4.21 -4.03
C LEU A 312 6.05 3.98 -4.36
N HIS A 313 5.28 5.06 -4.44
CA HIS A 313 3.86 5.00 -4.74
C HIS A 313 3.51 5.92 -5.91
N LEU A 314 3.13 5.34 -7.05
CA LEU A 314 2.73 6.09 -8.24
C LEU A 314 1.34 6.73 -8.03
N LEU A 315 1.28 8.06 -8.05
CA LEU A 315 0.03 8.82 -8.08
C LEU A 315 -0.48 8.88 -9.51
N TRP A 316 -1.76 8.59 -9.71
CA TRP A 316 -2.43 8.63 -11.01
C TRP A 316 -1.76 7.75 -12.08
N VAL A 317 -1.87 6.43 -11.94
CA VAL A 317 -1.78 5.55 -13.12
C VAL A 317 -3.16 5.48 -13.78
N VAL A 318 -3.62 6.62 -14.31
CA VAL A 318 -4.53 6.63 -15.47
C VAL A 318 -3.85 7.43 -16.56
N HIS A 319 -2.61 7.05 -16.88
CA HIS A 319 -2.02 7.21 -18.19
C HIS A 319 -0.81 6.30 -18.24
N ILE A 320 -1.04 5.11 -18.78
CA ILE A 320 -0.03 4.41 -19.57
C ILE A 320 0.57 5.44 -20.53
N LEU A 321 1.81 5.85 -20.29
CA LEU A 321 2.56 6.73 -21.18
C LEU A 321 3.64 5.92 -21.90
N CYS A 322 3.32 5.73 -23.18
CA CYS A 322 4.17 5.28 -24.27
C CYS A 322 5.55 5.98 -24.23
N LEU A 323 6.63 5.20 -24.03
CA LEU A 323 7.99 5.69 -24.22
C LEU A 323 8.44 5.38 -25.65
N ARG A 324 8.25 6.35 -26.55
CA ARG A 324 9.15 6.53 -27.69
C ARG A 324 10.22 7.54 -27.30
N GLN A 325 11.47 7.11 -27.24
CA GLN A 325 12.54 7.94 -27.79
C GLN A 325 12.85 7.40 -29.19
N LYS A 326 12.60 8.24 -30.20
CA LYS A 326 13.12 8.04 -31.55
C LYS A 326 14.64 8.27 -31.51
N SER A 327 15.36 7.28 -32.05
CA SER A 327 16.67 7.33 -32.73
C SER A 327 17.79 8.14 -32.11
#